data_AF-A0A7T0BZ13-F1
#
_entry.id   AF-A0A7T0BZ13-F1
#
_cell.length_a   1.000
_cell.length_b   1.000
_cell.length_c   1.000
_cell.angle_alpha   90.00
_cell.angle_beta   90.00
_cell.angle_gamma   90.00
#
_symmetry.space_group_name_H-M   'P 1'
#
loop_
_entity.id
_entity.type
_entity.pdbx_description
1 polymer ?
#
loop_
_entity_poly.entity_id
_entity_poly.type
_entity_poly.pdbx_seq_one_letter_code
_entity_poly.pdbx_strand_id
1 'polypeptide(L)'
;MQFITKTAEESIDLGIQIGKCLEPGDCVLLFGDLGAGKTTLTLGLSRGLGLPETEYVRSPTFTLINQYEGRYPIFHLDLYRIESFEELDQLGLDEVFSDEGVCIVEWAEKLKPPGDQDNNLLPFGIQSRLEIDIQCMEDEARKFEITPINYQSDTHPIFSLQ
;
A
#
# COMPACT_ATOMS: atom_id res chain seq x y z
N MET A 1 0.44 -1.67 14.75
CA MET A 1 -0.81 -2.39 15.06
C MET A 1 -0.73 -3.79 14.45
N GLN A 2 -1.37 -4.80 15.03
CA GLN A 2 -1.32 -6.18 14.50
C GLN A 2 -2.72 -6.76 14.36
N PHE A 3 -3.01 -7.36 13.21
CA PHE A 3 -4.30 -7.97 12.88
C PHE A 3 -4.10 -9.38 12.34
N ILE A 4 -5.09 -10.24 12.56
CA ILE A 4 -5.13 -11.60 11.99
C ILE A 4 -6.47 -11.76 11.30
N THR A 5 -6.43 -12.21 10.05
CA THR A 5 -7.61 -12.59 9.28
C THR A 5 -7.52 -14.06 8.93
N LYS A 6 -8.67 -14.73 8.79
CA LYS A 6 -8.80 -16.15 8.47
C LYS A 6 -9.22 -16.40 7.03
N THR A 7 -9.76 -15.37 6.38
CA THR A 7 -10.26 -15.46 5.00
C THR A 7 -9.79 -14.27 4.17
N ALA A 8 -9.89 -14.41 2.84
CA ALA A 8 -9.68 -13.30 1.92
C ALA A 8 -10.70 -12.16 2.13
N GLU A 9 -11.95 -12.50 2.46
CA GLU A 9 -13.01 -11.51 2.75
C GLU A 9 -12.67 -10.68 4.00
N GLU A 10 -12.20 -11.32 5.07
CA GLU A 10 -11.72 -10.60 6.26
C GLU A 10 -10.50 -9.71 5.96
N SER A 11 -9.63 -10.13 5.02
CA SER A 11 -8.51 -9.29 4.56
C SER A 11 -8.99 -8.06 3.78
N ILE A 12 -10.03 -8.22 2.97
CA ILE A 12 -10.69 -7.12 2.26
C ILE A 12 -11.34 -6.18 3.27
N ASP A 13 -12.05 -6.70 4.27
CA ASP A 13 -12.69 -5.89 5.31
C ASP A 13 -11.68 -5.08 6.13
N LEU A 14 -10.55 -5.68 6.49
CA LEU A 14 -9.43 -4.96 7.11
C LEU A 14 -8.92 -3.84 6.19
N GLY A 15 -8.72 -4.15 4.90
CA GLY A 15 -8.34 -3.15 3.90
C GLY A 15 -9.36 -2.00 3.81
N ILE A 16 -10.66 -2.29 3.85
CA ILE A 16 -11.73 -1.27 3.82
C ILE A 16 -11.63 -0.34 5.04
N GLN A 17 -11.39 -0.91 6.23
CA GLN A 17 -11.25 -0.13 7.45
C GLN A 17 -10.06 0.83 7.36
N ILE A 18 -8.90 0.33 6.89
CA ILE A 18 -7.70 1.15 6.69
C ILE A 18 -7.96 2.21 5.61
N GLY A 19 -8.52 1.83 4.46
CA GLY A 19 -8.76 2.74 3.34
C GLY A 19 -9.67 3.92 3.68
N LYS A 20 -10.65 3.73 4.57
CA LYS A 20 -11.51 4.83 5.05
C LYS A 20 -10.74 5.93 5.78
N CYS A 21 -9.63 5.55 6.44
CA CYS A 21 -8.77 6.44 7.20
C CYS A 21 -7.73 7.18 6.35
N LEU A 22 -7.57 6.82 5.07
CA LEU A 22 -6.53 7.39 4.21
C LEU A 22 -6.95 8.74 3.60
N GLU A 23 -6.04 9.70 3.60
CA GLU A 23 -6.19 11.06 3.09
C GLU A 23 -5.25 11.34 1.91
N PRO A 24 -5.50 12.36 1.06
CA PRO A 24 -4.58 12.70 -0.03
C PRO A 24 -3.16 12.95 0.48
N GLY A 25 -2.17 12.44 -0.24
CA GLY A 25 -0.76 12.41 0.16
C GLY A 25 -0.36 11.16 0.95
N ASP A 26 -1.32 10.33 1.40
CA ASP A 26 -0.99 9.07 2.05
C ASP A 26 -0.38 8.06 1.08
N CYS A 27 0.64 7.35 1.57
CA CYS A 27 1.30 6.27 0.86
C CYS A 27 1.26 4.99 1.69
N VAL A 28 0.71 3.92 1.13
CA VAL A 28 0.63 2.60 1.73
C VAL A 28 1.61 1.67 1.04
N LEU A 29 2.61 1.21 1.78
CA LEU A 29 3.65 0.30 1.32
C LEU A 29 3.35 -1.12 1.78
N LEU A 30 3.17 -2.03 0.82
CA LEU A 30 2.81 -3.42 1.07
C LEU A 30 4.01 -4.35 0.87
N PHE A 31 4.34 -5.07 1.94
CA PHE A 31 5.41 -6.07 1.99
C PHE A 31 4.84 -7.46 2.21
N GLY A 32 5.52 -8.47 1.72
CA GLY A 32 5.16 -9.87 1.94
C GLY A 32 5.39 -10.74 0.70
N ASP A 33 5.39 -12.06 0.90
CA ASP A 33 5.73 -13.03 -0.14
C ASP A 33 4.73 -13.06 -1.30
N LEU A 34 5.10 -13.77 -2.38
CA LEU A 34 4.19 -14.07 -3.46
C LEU A 34 2.98 -14.86 -2.93
N GLY A 35 1.76 -14.37 -3.21
CA GLY A 35 0.53 -14.99 -2.70
C GLY A 35 0.17 -14.62 -1.25
N ALA A 36 0.92 -13.71 -0.62
CA ALA A 36 0.61 -13.22 0.73
C ALA A 36 -0.74 -12.50 0.82
N GLY A 37 -1.28 -12.01 -0.30
CA GLY A 37 -2.57 -11.30 -0.35
C GLY A 37 -2.44 -9.79 -0.45
N LYS A 38 -1.29 -9.28 -0.92
CA LYS A 38 -1.06 -7.85 -1.18
C LYS A 38 -2.18 -7.23 -2.04
N THR A 39 -2.44 -7.78 -3.23
CA THR A 39 -3.54 -7.30 -4.10
C THR A 39 -4.94 -7.47 -3.47
N THR A 40 -5.15 -8.50 -2.64
CA THR A 40 -6.41 -8.67 -1.87
C THR A 40 -6.60 -7.52 -0.89
N LEU A 41 -5.54 -7.13 -0.18
CA LEU A 41 -5.57 -5.97 0.70
C LEU A 41 -5.74 -4.67 -0.10
N THR A 42 -5.05 -4.51 -1.25
CA THR A 42 -5.22 -3.37 -2.16
C THR A 42 -6.67 -3.20 -2.60
N LEU A 43 -7.37 -4.29 -2.91
CA LEU A 43 -8.80 -4.24 -3.22
C LEU A 43 -9.59 -3.66 -2.04
N GLY A 44 -9.36 -4.16 -0.82
CA GLY A 44 -9.99 -3.62 0.39
C GLY A 44 -9.69 -2.14 0.61
N LEU A 45 -8.42 -1.73 0.52
CA LEU A 45 -7.99 -0.33 0.62
C LEU A 45 -8.73 0.55 -0.39
N SER A 46 -8.77 0.10 -1.64
CA SER A 46 -9.44 0.83 -2.72
C SER A 46 -10.95 0.95 -2.49
N ARG A 47 -11.59 -0.11 -1.97
CA ARG A 47 -13.01 -0.08 -1.56
C ARG A 47 -13.23 0.88 -0.39
N GLY A 48 -12.34 0.90 0.61
CA GLY A 48 -12.36 1.87 1.71
C GLY A 48 -12.21 3.32 1.23
N LEU A 49 -11.44 3.52 0.16
CA LEU A 49 -11.29 4.78 -0.56
C LEU A 49 -12.47 5.09 -1.48
N GLY A 50 -13.50 4.25 -1.58
CA GLY A 50 -14.72 4.54 -2.36
C GLY A 50 -14.69 4.05 -3.81
N LEU A 51 -13.76 3.16 -4.19
CA LEU A 51 -13.77 2.52 -5.51
C LEU A 51 -15.10 1.76 -5.74
N PRO A 52 -15.86 2.02 -6.81
CA PRO A 52 -17.16 1.39 -7.05
C PRO A 52 -17.10 -0.14 -7.13
N GLU A 53 -18.10 -0.84 -6.61
CA GLU A 53 -18.18 -2.32 -6.64
C GLU A 53 -18.11 -2.93 -8.04
N THR A 54 -18.47 -2.15 -9.06
CA THR A 54 -18.39 -2.55 -10.47
C THR A 54 -16.96 -2.55 -11.03
N GLU A 55 -16.04 -1.86 -10.37
CA GLU A 55 -14.63 -1.79 -10.77
C GLU A 55 -13.81 -2.91 -10.14
N TYR A 56 -12.85 -3.42 -10.90
CA TYR A 56 -11.96 -4.51 -10.46
C TYR A 56 -10.56 -3.99 -10.22
N VAL A 57 -10.01 -4.27 -9.04
CA VAL A 57 -8.58 -4.10 -8.78
C VAL A 57 -7.84 -5.32 -9.28
N ARG A 58 -6.80 -5.09 -10.09
CA ARG A 58 -5.86 -6.12 -10.53
C ARG A 58 -4.45 -5.62 -10.31
N SER A 59 -3.54 -6.51 -9.93
CA SER A 59 -2.12 -6.16 -9.83
C SER A 59 -1.62 -5.64 -11.19
N PRO A 60 -1.05 -4.42 -11.24
CA PRO A 60 -0.48 -3.84 -12.44
C PRO A 60 0.91 -4.42 -12.74
N THR A 61 1.16 -5.72 -12.52
CA THR A 61 2.51 -6.31 -12.70
C THR A 61 3.15 -5.98 -14.08
N PHE A 62 2.35 -5.78 -15.12
CA PHE A 62 2.82 -5.43 -16.46
C PHE A 62 2.70 -3.94 -16.80
N THR A 63 1.66 -3.25 -16.31
CA THR A 63 1.46 -1.81 -16.53
C THR A 63 2.26 -0.96 -15.56
N LEU A 64 2.81 -1.59 -14.51
CA LEU A 64 3.49 -1.05 -13.32
C LEU A 64 2.60 -0.17 -12.45
N ILE A 65 1.71 0.61 -13.06
CA ILE A 65 0.82 1.56 -12.40
C ILE A 65 -0.59 1.41 -12.99
N ASN A 66 -1.60 1.33 -12.12
CA ASN A 66 -3.00 1.56 -12.46
C ASN A 66 -3.51 2.76 -11.66
N GLN A 67 -4.33 3.59 -12.30
CA GLN A 67 -5.07 4.66 -11.63
C GLN A 67 -6.54 4.30 -11.56
N TYR A 68 -7.15 4.54 -10.40
CA TYR A 68 -8.58 4.37 -10.20
C TYR A 68 -9.21 5.62 -9.58
N GLU A 69 -10.51 5.79 -9.80
CA GLU A 69 -11.30 6.88 -9.25
C GLU A 69 -12.06 6.40 -8.00
N GLY A 70 -11.68 6.93 -6.84
CA GLY A 70 -12.41 6.78 -5.57
C GLY A 70 -12.91 8.11 -5.03
N ARG A 71 -12.95 8.25 -3.71
CA ARG A 71 -13.08 9.53 -2.99
C ARG A 71 -11.96 10.50 -3.40
N TYR A 72 -10.78 9.95 -3.67
CA TYR A 72 -9.59 10.60 -4.22
C TYR A 72 -9.00 9.69 -5.32
N PRO A 73 -8.12 10.21 -6.20
CA PRO A 73 -7.33 9.38 -7.11
C PRO A 73 -6.56 8.31 -6.34
N ILE A 74 -6.62 7.07 -6.82
CA ILE A 74 -5.92 5.92 -6.24
C ILE A 74 -4.85 5.49 -7.21
N PHE A 75 -3.59 5.59 -6.81
CA PHE A 75 -2.47 5.10 -7.60
C PHE A 75 -2.02 3.75 -7.03
N HIS A 76 -2.24 2.69 -7.79
CA HIS A 76 -1.81 1.34 -7.43
C HIS A 76 -0.57 0.99 -8.23
N LEU A 77 0.53 0.71 -7.54
CA LEU A 77 1.79 0.28 -8.14
C LEU A 77 2.08 -1.16 -7.75
N ASP A 78 2.71 -1.90 -8.66
CA ASP A 78 3.29 -3.21 -8.38
C ASP A 78 4.71 -3.25 -8.95
N LEU A 79 5.69 -3.27 -8.04
CA LEU A 79 7.11 -3.19 -8.39
C LEU A 79 7.79 -4.57 -8.49
N TYR A 80 7.03 -5.68 -8.50
CA TYR A 80 7.58 -7.04 -8.50
C TYR A 80 8.66 -7.27 -9.55
N ARG A 81 8.47 -6.67 -10.73
CA ARG A 81 9.34 -6.84 -11.90
C ARG A 81 10.48 -5.87 -12.01
N ILE A 82 10.51 -4.85 -11.15
CA ILE A 82 11.60 -3.89 -11.15
C ILE A 82 12.84 -4.59 -10.61
N GLU A 83 13.88 -4.68 -11.44
CA GLU A 83 15.11 -5.40 -11.10
C GLU A 83 16.17 -4.47 -10.50
N SER A 84 16.06 -3.17 -10.74
CA SER A 84 17.03 -2.19 -10.28
C SER A 84 16.40 -0.85 -9.88
N PHE A 85 17.10 -0.12 -9.02
CA PHE A 85 16.71 1.24 -8.65
C PHE A 85 16.75 2.22 -9.83
N GLU A 86 17.66 2.01 -10.79
CA GLU A 86 17.74 2.83 -12.01
C GLU A 86 16.49 2.67 -12.88
N GLU A 87 15.95 1.46 -13.01
CA GLU A 87 14.69 1.21 -13.71
C GLU A 87 13.51 1.92 -13.01
N LEU A 88 13.48 1.90 -11.68
CA LEU A 88 12.48 2.59 -10.88
C LEU A 88 12.51 4.12 -11.10
N ASP A 89 13.71 4.71 -11.06
CA ASP A 89 13.92 6.16 -11.24
C ASP A 89 13.45 6.65 -12.63
N GLN A 90 13.56 5.79 -13.65
CA GLN A 90 13.10 6.08 -15.01
C GLN A 90 11.58 6.06 -15.19
N LEU A 91 10.81 5.54 -14.22
CA LEU A 91 9.34 5.49 -14.32
C LEU A 91 8.66 6.86 -14.12
N GLY A 92 9.38 7.87 -13.64
CA GLY A 92 8.82 9.21 -13.42
C GLY A 92 7.72 9.21 -12.36
N LEU A 93 7.95 8.56 -11.22
CA LEU A 93 6.94 8.37 -10.16
C LEU A 93 6.62 9.64 -9.36
N ASP A 94 7.28 10.77 -9.66
CA ASP A 94 7.09 12.03 -8.91
C ASP A 94 5.63 12.51 -8.92
N GLU A 95 4.91 12.32 -10.03
CA GLU A 95 3.49 12.67 -10.15
C GLU A 95 2.57 11.69 -9.40
N VAL A 96 3.03 10.46 -9.22
CA VAL A 96 2.29 9.36 -8.58
C VAL A 96 2.27 9.50 -7.06
N PHE A 97 3.34 10.05 -6.49
CA PHE A 97 3.45 10.36 -5.07
C PHE A 97 3.04 11.80 -4.74
N SER A 98 2.22 12.43 -5.60
CA SER A 98 1.71 13.77 -5.38
C SER A 98 0.67 13.84 -4.25
N ASP A 99 0.49 15.04 -3.69
CA ASP A 99 -0.44 15.31 -2.59
C ASP A 99 -1.94 15.22 -2.98
N GLU A 100 -2.26 14.89 -4.24
CA GLU A 100 -3.64 14.91 -4.76
C GLU A 100 -4.39 13.58 -4.58
N GLY A 101 -3.68 12.48 -4.34
CA GLY A 101 -4.25 11.13 -4.29
C GLY A 101 -3.67 10.26 -3.19
N VAL A 102 -4.04 8.98 -3.20
CA VAL A 102 -3.49 7.97 -2.30
C VAL A 102 -2.70 6.95 -3.10
N CYS A 103 -1.48 6.67 -2.66
CA CYS A 103 -0.60 5.71 -3.30
C CYS A 103 -0.62 4.38 -2.55
N ILE A 104 -0.73 3.26 -3.27
CA ILE A 104 -0.65 1.90 -2.75
C ILE A 104 0.42 1.16 -3.56
N VAL A 105 1.52 0.79 -2.92
CA VAL A 105 2.69 0.18 -3.57
C VAL A 105 2.87 -1.26 -3.11
N GLU A 106 2.68 -2.22 -4.01
CA GLU A 106 3.07 -3.61 -3.79
C GLU A 106 4.56 -3.82 -4.08
N TRP A 107 5.20 -4.70 -3.30
CA TRP A 107 6.65 -4.98 -3.37
C TRP A 107 7.48 -3.73 -3.08
N ALA A 108 7.05 -2.99 -2.05
CA ALA A 108 7.61 -1.69 -1.68
C ALA A 108 9.08 -1.77 -1.22
N GLU A 109 9.62 -2.95 -0.95
CA GLU A 109 11.05 -3.13 -0.69
C GLU A 109 11.93 -2.67 -1.86
N LYS A 110 11.37 -2.63 -3.08
CA LYS A 110 12.04 -2.14 -4.29
C LYS A 110 12.25 -0.62 -4.30
N LEU A 111 11.54 0.13 -3.46
CA LEU A 111 11.72 1.59 -3.31
C LEU A 111 13.03 1.95 -2.59
N LYS A 112 13.64 1.02 -1.86
CA LYS A 112 14.85 1.31 -1.08
C LYS A 112 16.09 1.31 -1.98
N PRO A 113 16.85 2.40 -2.04
CA PRO A 113 18.08 2.43 -2.82
C PRO A 113 19.15 1.50 -2.20
N PRO A 114 20.05 0.93 -3.02
CA PRO A 114 21.15 0.10 -2.52
C PRO A 114 22.01 0.86 -1.50
N GLY A 115 22.17 0.30 -0.30
CA GLY A 115 23.06 0.83 0.74
C GLY A 115 22.42 1.77 1.76
N ASP A 116 21.14 2.15 1.60
CA ASP A 116 20.40 2.98 2.56
C ASP A 116 19.33 2.15 3.28
N GLN A 117 19.77 1.30 4.21
CA GLN A 117 18.89 0.41 4.98
C GLN A 117 18.40 1.05 6.30
N ASP A 118 19.08 2.10 6.78
CA ASP A 118 18.98 2.57 8.18
C ASP A 118 18.27 3.92 8.38
N ASN A 119 18.02 4.73 7.35
CA ASN A 119 17.62 6.14 7.56
C ASN A 119 16.10 6.42 7.51
N ASN A 120 15.23 5.43 7.28
CA ASN A 120 13.78 5.62 7.05
C ASN A 120 13.42 6.62 5.93
N LEU A 121 14.40 7.10 5.18
CA LEU A 121 14.23 8.00 4.05
C LEU A 121 13.91 7.15 2.82
N LEU A 122 12.80 7.49 2.17
CA LEU A 122 12.49 6.95 0.86
C LEU A 122 12.64 8.06 -0.19
N PRO A 123 13.00 7.70 -1.43
CA PRO A 123 12.99 8.63 -2.55
C PRO A 123 11.57 9.11 -2.89
N PHE A 124 11.46 9.96 -3.91
CA PHE A 124 10.17 10.44 -4.45
C PHE A 124 9.30 11.21 -3.46
N GLY A 125 9.92 11.83 -2.45
CA GLY A 125 9.20 12.68 -1.48
C GLY A 125 8.35 11.93 -0.46
N ILE A 126 8.43 10.60 -0.38
CA ILE A 126 7.64 9.80 0.55
C ILE A 126 8.17 9.97 1.98
N GLN A 127 7.60 10.93 2.70
CA GLN A 127 7.99 11.23 4.09
C GLN A 127 7.12 10.48 5.10
N SER A 128 5.80 10.55 4.95
CA SER A 128 4.80 9.90 5.80
C SER A 128 4.16 8.75 5.05
N ARG A 129 4.01 7.60 5.71
CA ARG A 129 3.54 6.37 5.06
C ARG A 129 3.09 5.32 6.04
N LEU A 130 2.22 4.43 5.59
CA LEU A 130 1.93 3.18 6.30
C LEU A 130 2.74 2.06 5.68
N GLU A 131 3.55 1.39 6.48
CA GLU A 131 4.17 0.13 6.09
C GLU A 131 3.30 -1.03 6.60
N ILE A 132 2.94 -1.97 5.71
CA ILE A 132 2.12 -3.13 6.03
C ILE A 132 2.85 -4.40 5.61
N ASP A 133 3.32 -5.16 6.60
CA ASP A 133 3.89 -6.49 6.40
C ASP A 133 2.80 -7.55 6.46
N ILE A 134 2.69 -8.35 5.40
CA ILE A 134 1.70 -9.43 5.27
C ILE A 134 2.40 -10.78 5.31
N GLN A 135 2.02 -11.62 6.28
CA GLN A 135 2.58 -12.96 6.47
C GLN A 135 1.50 -14.03 6.30
N CYS A 136 1.80 -15.05 5.49
CA CYS A 136 0.99 -16.26 5.41
C CYS A 136 1.08 -17.05 6.71
N MET A 137 -0.07 -17.53 7.20
CA MET A 137 -0.18 -18.43 8.34
C MET A 137 -0.78 -19.78 7.92
N GLU A 138 -0.92 -20.70 8.87
CA GLU A 138 -1.66 -21.96 8.66
C GLU A 138 -3.15 -21.67 8.34
N ASP A 139 -3.84 -22.63 7.72
CA ASP A 139 -5.28 -22.59 7.45
C ASP A 139 -5.78 -21.33 6.72
N GLU A 140 -5.07 -20.91 5.67
CA GLU A 140 -5.38 -19.73 4.85
C GLU A 140 -5.32 -18.37 5.58
N ALA A 141 -5.01 -18.37 6.88
CA ALA A 141 -4.93 -17.14 7.65
C ALA A 141 -3.77 -16.23 7.23
N ARG A 142 -3.89 -14.95 7.54
CA ARG A 142 -2.89 -13.91 7.31
C ARG A 142 -2.68 -13.09 8.57
N LYS A 143 -1.43 -12.75 8.85
CA LYS A 143 -1.07 -11.73 9.84
C LYS A 143 -0.68 -10.46 9.11
N PHE A 144 -1.22 -9.34 9.58
CA PHE A 144 -0.87 -8.00 9.11
C PHE A 144 -0.21 -7.23 10.24
N GLU A 145 0.97 -6.68 9.99
CA GLU A 145 1.66 -5.77 10.88
C GLU A 145 1.72 -4.40 10.23
N ILE A 146 1.05 -3.42 10.85
CA ILE A 146 0.87 -2.07 10.31
C ILE A 146 1.70 -1.10 11.13
N THR A 147 2.62 -0.40 10.47
CA THR A 147 3.56 0.54 11.07
C THR A 147 3.40 1.92 10.42
N PRO A 148 2.74 2.88 11.09
CA PRO A 148 2.73 4.26 10.65
C PRO A 148 4.13 4.88 10.83
N ILE A 149 4.68 5.46 9.78
CA ILE A 149 5.97 6.17 9.79
C ILE A 149 5.72 7.66 9.57
N ASN A 150 6.33 8.49 10.43
CA ASN A 150 6.28 9.96 10.38
C ASN A 150 4.88 10.61 10.39
N TYR A 151 3.82 9.85 10.70
CA TYR A 151 2.53 10.44 11.04
C TYR A 151 2.56 11.14 12.40
N GLN A 152 1.88 12.27 12.51
CA GLN A 152 1.62 12.90 13.80
C GLN A 152 0.51 12.12 14.52
N SER A 153 0.87 11.43 15.61
CA SER A 153 0.03 10.47 16.33
C SER A 153 -1.34 11.00 16.76
N ASP A 154 -1.46 12.32 16.95
CA ASP A 154 -2.62 12.93 17.58
C ASP A 154 -3.65 13.45 16.57
N THR A 155 -3.38 13.31 15.27
CA THR A 155 -4.20 13.94 14.20
C THR A 155 -4.63 12.99 13.09
N HIS A 156 -3.85 11.96 12.78
CA HIS A 156 -4.17 11.11 11.63
C HIS A 156 -5.25 10.06 11.96
N PRO A 157 -6.30 9.89 11.13
CA PRO A 157 -7.39 8.94 11.39
C PRO A 157 -6.92 7.49 11.58
N ILE A 158 -5.74 7.13 11.06
CA ILE A 158 -5.20 5.77 11.18
C ILE A 158 -5.01 5.30 12.62
N PHE A 159 -4.73 6.20 13.56
CA PHE A 159 -4.54 5.84 14.98
C PHE A 159 -5.86 5.53 15.70
N SER A 160 -7.00 5.68 15.04
CA SER A 160 -8.31 5.25 15.54
C SER A 160 -8.63 3.79 15.25
N LEU A 161 -7.82 3.09 14.43
CA LEU A 161 -7.96 1.65 14.18
C LEU A 161 -7.72 0.86 15.48
N GLN A 162 -8.66 -0.04 15.81
CA GLN A 162 -8.61 -0.94 16.96
C GLN A 162 -8.56 -2.39 16.54
#